data_AF-A0A978W3X7-F1
#
_entry.id   AF-A0A978W3X7-F1
#
_cell.length_a   1.000
_cell.length_b   1.000
_cell.length_c   1.000
_cell.angle_alpha   90.00
_cell.angle_beta   90.00
_cell.angle_gamma   90.00
#
_symmetry.space_group_name_H-M   'P 1'
#
loop_
_entity.id
_entity.type
_entity.pdbx_description
1 polymer ?
#
loop_
_entity_poly.entity_id
_entity_poly.type
_entity_poly.pdbx_seq_one_letter_code
_entity_poly.pdbx_strand_id
1 'polypeptide(L)'
;MAVPPFLRYGKYCGLLYSGCPGQIPCDGLDACCMKHDACVQSKNNDYLSQECSQNFINCMENFRKSKGRTFKGNKCDVDDVIDVISVVMKAALLAGRYLHKP
;
A
#
# COMPACT_ATOMS: atom_id res chain seq x y z
N MET A 1 -1.73 -17.68 -4.17
CA MET A 1 -2.21 -16.63 -3.26
C MET A 1 -1.00 -15.99 -2.59
N ALA A 2 -0.87 -14.67 -2.68
CA ALA A 2 0.12 -13.93 -1.88
C ALA A 2 -0.47 -13.71 -0.49
N VAL A 3 0.32 -13.96 0.56
CA VAL A 3 -0.09 -13.75 1.95
C VAL A 3 0.84 -12.73 2.59
N PRO A 4 0.37 -11.84 3.48
CA PRO A 4 1.27 -11.14 4.39
C PRO A 4 2.01 -12.22 5.22
N PRO A 5 3.32 -12.11 5.45
CA PRO A 5 4.21 -10.95 5.24
C PRO A 5 4.99 -10.92 3.90
N PHE A 6 4.75 -11.88 2.99
CA PHE A 6 5.63 -12.11 1.83
C PHE A 6 5.16 -11.47 0.52
N LEU A 7 4.02 -10.77 0.53
CA LEU A 7 3.52 -10.07 -0.64
C LEU A 7 4.55 -9.03 -1.12
N ARG A 8 4.93 -9.14 -2.40
CA ARG A 8 5.69 -8.14 -3.14
C ARG A 8 5.02 -7.93 -4.48
N TYR A 9 4.55 -6.71 -4.72
CA TYR A 9 3.86 -6.33 -5.93
C TYR A 9 4.46 -5.03 -6.48
N GLY A 10 4.67 -4.97 -7.79
CA GLY A 10 5.29 -3.82 -8.44
C GLY A 10 6.71 -3.59 -7.93
N LYS A 11 7.02 -2.35 -7.55
CA LYS A 11 8.30 -1.93 -6.94
C LYS A 11 8.15 -1.49 -5.49
N TYR A 12 6.94 -1.17 -5.04
CA TYR A 12 6.67 -0.47 -3.79
C TYR A 12 5.68 -1.20 -2.87
N CYS A 13 4.88 -2.14 -3.36
CA CYS A 13 3.88 -2.78 -2.51
C CYS A 13 4.47 -4.00 -1.77
N GLY A 14 4.87 -3.82 -0.51
CA GLY A 14 5.27 -4.92 0.38
C GLY A 14 5.85 -4.43 1.70
N LEU A 15 5.87 -5.31 2.71
CA LEU A 15 6.47 -4.99 4.01
C LEU A 15 8.00 -4.94 3.88
N LEU A 16 8.61 -3.83 4.33
CA LEU A 16 10.05 -3.57 4.21
C LEU A 16 10.56 -3.73 2.76
N TYR A 17 9.70 -3.41 1.80
CA TYR A 17 9.96 -3.52 0.38
C TYR A 17 9.53 -2.23 -0.29
N SER A 18 10.48 -1.52 -0.91
CA SER A 18 10.23 -0.24 -1.57
C SER A 18 11.18 -0.05 -2.75
N GLY A 19 10.84 0.88 -3.65
CA GLY A 19 11.62 1.19 -4.85
C GLY A 19 12.78 2.16 -4.58
N CYS A 20 13.75 2.17 -5.49
CA CYS A 20 14.85 3.14 -5.45
C CYS A 20 14.38 4.56 -5.82
N PRO A 21 15.10 5.62 -5.40
CA PRO A 21 14.82 6.99 -5.82
C PRO A 21 14.75 7.13 -7.35
N GLY A 22 13.73 7.84 -7.85
CA GLY A 22 13.52 8.08 -9.28
C GLY A 22 12.90 6.92 -10.06
N GLN A 23 12.64 5.76 -9.44
CA GLN A 23 11.90 4.68 -10.09
C GLN A 23 10.42 5.07 -10.28
N ILE A 24 9.89 4.77 -11.47
CA ILE A 24 8.48 4.97 -11.79
C ILE A 24 7.70 3.73 -11.33
N PRO A 25 6.53 3.89 -10.67
CA PRO A 25 5.69 2.76 -10.27
C PRO A 25 5.20 1.97 -11.49
N CYS A 26 5.05 0.66 -11.31
CA CYS A 26 4.65 -0.26 -12.37
C CYS A 26 3.22 -0.02 -12.88
N ASP A 27 2.31 0.36 -11.99
CA ASP A 27 0.93 0.73 -12.30
C ASP A 27 0.35 1.68 -11.24
N GLY A 28 -0.97 1.93 -11.31
CA GLY A 28 -1.64 2.81 -10.36
C GLY A 28 -1.73 2.27 -8.93
N LEU A 29 -1.73 0.94 -8.73
CA LEU A 29 -1.68 0.34 -7.39
C LEU A 29 -0.28 0.51 -6.79
N ASP A 30 0.76 0.24 -7.58
CA ASP A 30 2.15 0.46 -7.17
C ASP A 30 2.43 1.93 -6.87
N ALA A 31 1.77 2.86 -7.56
CA ALA A 31 1.82 4.29 -7.26
C ALA A 31 1.17 4.65 -5.91
N CYS A 32 0.10 3.94 -5.50
CA CYS A 32 -0.47 4.09 -4.17
C CYS A 32 0.53 3.65 -3.08
N CYS A 33 1.22 2.53 -3.29
CA CYS A 33 2.25 2.03 -2.37
C CYS A 33 3.44 2.99 -2.28
N MET A 34 3.93 3.51 -3.41
CA MET A 34 5.00 4.52 -3.44
C MET A 34 4.64 5.76 -2.60
N LYS A 35 3.40 6.26 -2.71
CA LYS A 35 2.91 7.39 -1.92
C LYS A 35 2.79 7.06 -0.43
N HIS A 36 2.35 5.85 -0.11
CA HIS A 36 2.27 5.37 1.26
C HIS A 36 3.66 5.31 1.91
N ASP A 37 4.64 4.72 1.22
CA ASP A 37 6.02 4.60 1.72
C ASP A 37 6.63 5.98 1.99
N ALA A 38 6.46 6.93 1.05
CA ALA A 38 6.91 8.30 1.23
C ALA A 38 6.22 9.00 2.41
N CYS A 39 4.91 8.77 2.59
CA CYS A 39 4.15 9.29 3.73
C CYS A 39 4.72 8.78 5.05
N VAL A 40 4.88 7.46 5.19
CA VAL A 40 5.45 6.82 6.39
C VAL A 40 6.85 7.36 6.67
N GLN A 41 7.70 7.46 5.65
CA GLN A 41 9.06 8.01 5.79
C GLN A 41 9.04 9.44 6.34
N SER A 42 8.16 10.30 5.80
CA SER A 42 8.01 11.69 6.27
C SER A 42 7.45 11.82 7.69
N LYS A 43 6.85 10.75 8.23
CA LYS A 43 6.29 10.67 9.58
C LYS A 43 7.22 9.90 10.52
N ASN A 44 8.54 9.98 10.32
CA ASN A 44 9.56 9.28 11.11
C ASN A 44 9.41 7.75 11.11
N ASN A 45 9.01 7.18 9.98
CA ASN A 45 8.72 5.75 9.82
C ASN A 45 7.54 5.24 10.68
N ASP A 46 6.58 6.11 11.01
CA ASP A 46 5.35 5.71 11.70
C ASP A 46 4.39 4.96 10.76
N TYR A 47 4.50 3.63 10.75
CA TYR A 47 3.59 2.74 10.03
C TYR A 47 2.16 2.71 10.59
N LEU A 48 1.92 3.25 11.78
CA LEU A 48 0.59 3.36 12.41
C LEU A 48 -0.04 4.74 12.20
N SER A 49 0.59 5.58 11.37
CA SER A 49 0.03 6.86 10.97
C SER A 49 -1.35 6.67 10.35
N GLN A 50 -2.36 7.24 11.00
CA GLN A 50 -3.74 7.18 10.54
C GLN A 50 -3.90 7.88 9.18
N GLU A 51 -3.16 8.97 8.97
CA GLU A 51 -3.15 9.72 7.71
C GLU A 51 -2.63 8.85 6.56
N CYS A 52 -1.44 8.24 6.74
CA CYS A 52 -0.85 7.40 5.70
C CYS A 52 -1.74 6.18 5.41
N SER A 53 -2.24 5.52 6.45
CA SER A 53 -3.11 4.34 6.31
C SER A 53 -4.43 4.68 5.59
N GLN A 54 -5.10 5.76 5.99
CA GLN A 54 -6.38 6.16 5.40
C GLN A 54 -6.22 6.63 3.95
N ASN A 55 -5.19 7.43 3.66
CA ASN A 55 -4.89 7.86 2.30
C ASN A 55 -4.57 6.68 1.39
N PHE A 56 -3.84 5.69 1.90
CA PHE A 56 -3.50 4.50 1.13
C PHE A 56 -4.73 3.64 0.81
N ILE A 57 -5.60 3.38 1.80
CA ILE A 57 -6.88 2.67 1.59
C ILE A 57 -7.71 3.37 0.53
N ASN A 58 -7.88 4.69 0.63
CA ASN A 58 -8.65 5.47 -0.34
C ASN A 58 -8.04 5.40 -1.75
N CYS A 59 -6.71 5.44 -1.85
CA CYS A 59 -6.00 5.32 -3.12
C CYS A 59 -6.26 3.97 -3.80
N MET A 60 -6.13 2.86 -3.06
CA MET A 60 -6.39 1.51 -3.59
C MET A 60 -7.85 1.35 -4.04
N GLU A 61 -8.82 1.87 -3.27
CA GLU A 61 -10.23 1.84 -3.66
C GLU A 61 -10.50 2.61 -4.95
N ASN A 62 -9.88 3.78 -5.12
CA ASN A 62 -10.02 4.58 -6.33
C ASN A 62 -9.39 3.88 -7.55
N PHE A 63 -8.23 3.23 -7.37
CA PHE A 63 -7.61 2.45 -8.43
C PHE A 63 -8.48 1.25 -8.84
N ARG A 64 -9.08 0.54 -7.87
CA ARG A 64 -10.04 -0.54 -8.15
C ARG A 64 -11.26 -0.04 -8.91
N LYS A 65 -11.86 1.07 -8.47
CA LYS A 65 -13.03 1.68 -9.13
C LYS A 65 -12.75 2.13 -10.55
N SER A 66 -11.54 2.65 -10.82
CA SER A 66 -11.17 3.10 -12.17
C SER A 66 -10.87 1.94 -13.13
N LYS A 67 -10.88 0.69 -12.65
CA LYS A 67 -10.46 -0.50 -13.41
C LYS A 67 -9.09 -0.29 -14.05
N GLY A 68 -8.16 0.27 -13.27
CA GLY A 68 -6.82 0.61 -13.72
C GLY A 68 -6.11 -0.60 -14.34
N ARG A 69 -5.41 -0.37 -15.45
CA ARG A 69 -4.63 -1.44 -16.10
C ARG A 69 -3.39 -1.76 -15.27
N THR A 70 -3.08 -3.05 -15.18
CA THR A 70 -1.83 -3.54 -14.56
C THR A 70 -0.68 -3.62 -15.57
N PHE A 71 0.53 -3.85 -15.07
CA PHE A 71 1.75 -3.95 -15.85
C PHE A 71 1.93 -5.32 -16.54
N LYS A 72 2.67 -5.33 -17.65
CA LYS A 72 2.95 -6.55 -18.42
C LYS A 72 3.75 -7.54 -17.57
N GLY A 73 3.32 -8.80 -17.57
CA GLY A 73 3.99 -9.87 -16.84
C GLY A 73 3.60 -9.97 -15.36
N ASN A 74 2.64 -9.17 -14.90
CA ASN A 74 2.02 -9.37 -13.60
C ASN A 74 1.40 -10.79 -13.52
N LYS A 75 1.73 -11.52 -12.45
CA LYS A 75 1.23 -12.88 -12.16
C LYS A 75 0.23 -12.90 -11.00
N CYS A 76 -0.06 -11.75 -10.41
CA CYS A 76 -1.00 -11.57 -9.32
C CYS A 76 -2.33 -11.08 -9.87
N ASP A 77 -3.42 -11.59 -9.31
CA ASP A 77 -4.70 -10.91 -9.42
C ASP A 77 -4.63 -9.61 -8.61
N VAL A 78 -5.04 -8.50 -9.22
CA VAL A 78 -4.84 -7.17 -8.64
C VAL A 78 -5.86 -6.89 -7.55
N ASP A 79 -7.07 -7.41 -7.68
CA ASP A 79 -8.10 -7.27 -6.64
C ASP A 79 -7.72 -8.09 -5.41
N ASP A 80 -7.17 -9.30 -5.59
CA ASP A 80 -6.62 -10.10 -4.49
C ASP A 80 -5.51 -9.34 -3.73
N VAL A 81 -4.59 -8.67 -4.45
CA VAL A 81 -3.52 -7.88 -3.84
C VAL A 81 -4.10 -6.73 -3.02
N ILE A 82 -5.09 -6.01 -3.57
CA ILE A 82 -5.77 -4.91 -2.86
C ILE A 82 -6.45 -5.41 -1.60
N ASP A 83 -7.16 -6.54 -1.67
CA ASP A 83 -7.88 -7.08 -0.52
C ASP A 83 -6.92 -7.52 0.59
N VAL A 84 -5.82 -8.20 0.24
CA VAL A 84 -4.76 -8.59 1.18
C VAL A 84 -4.14 -7.38 1.88
N ILE A 85 -3.74 -6.35 1.12
CA ILE A 85 -3.15 -5.14 1.69
C ILE A 85 -4.17 -4.39 2.54
N SER A 86 -5.44 -4.32 2.09
CA SER A 86 -6.51 -3.63 2.80
C SER A 86 -6.76 -4.20 4.19
N VAL A 87 -6.66 -5.52 4.38
CA VAL A 87 -6.78 -6.15 5.72
C VAL A 87 -5.72 -5.60 6.67
N VAL A 88 -4.46 -5.58 6.25
CA VAL A 88 -3.33 -5.10 7.08
C VAL A 88 -3.47 -3.61 7.36
N MET A 89 -3.84 -2.81 6.36
CA MET A 89 -3.97 -1.35 6.51
C MET A 89 -5.18 -0.94 7.38
N LYS A 90 -6.29 -1.69 7.32
CA LYS A 90 -7.41 -1.48 8.25
C LYS A 90 -7.02 -1.79 9.69
N ALA A 91 -6.22 -2.83 9.91
CA ALA A 91 -5.67 -3.15 11.23
C ALA A 91 -4.71 -2.05 11.72
N ALA A 92 -3.80 -1.57 10.86
CA ALA A 92 -2.87 -0.48 11.18
C ALA A 92 -3.62 0.82 11.52
N LEU A 93 -4.64 1.19 10.73
CA LEU A 93 -5.49 2.35 10.98
C LEU A 93 -6.23 2.24 12.32
N LEU A 94 -6.77 1.06 12.66
CA LEU A 94 -7.42 0.83 13.94
C LEU A 94 -6.43 0.92 15.11
N ALA A 95 -5.25 0.30 14.98
CA ALA A 95 -4.19 0.36 15.99
C ALA A 95 -3.72 1.81 16.21
N GLY A 96 -3.49 2.57 15.14
CA GLY A 96 -3.12 3.99 15.20
C GLY A 96 -4.17 4.87 15.86
N ARG A 97 -5.47 4.54 15.73
CA ARG A 97 -6.57 5.21 16.48
C ARG A 97 -6.59 4.90 17.96
N TYR A 98 -6.05 3.76 18.38
CA TYR A 98 -6.03 3.36 19.79
C TYR A 98 -4.76 3.84 20.49
N LEU A 99 -3.60 3.68 19.86
CA LEU A 99 -2.29 3.98 20.45
C LEU A 99 -1.93 5.48 20.41
N HIS A 100 -2.49 6.25 19.47
CA HIS A 100 -2.33 7.71 19.44
C HIS A 100 -3.47 8.45 20.18
N LYS A 101 -4.31 7.75 20.96
CA LYS A 101 -5.19 8.42 21.92
C LYS A 101 -4.35 8.88 23.12
N PRO A 102 -4.53 10.12 23.60
CA PRO A 102 -3.89 10.59 24.83
C PRO A 102 -4.36 9.79 26.05
#